data_AF-A0A933LZH1-F1
#
_entry.id   AF-A0A933LZH1-F1
#
_cell.length_a   1.000
_cell.length_b   1.000
_cell.length_c   1.000
_cell.angle_alpha   90.00
_cell.angle_beta   90.00
_cell.angle_gamma   90.00
#
_symmetry.space_group_name_H-M   'P 1'
#
loop_
_entity.id
_entity.type
_entity.pdbx_description
1 polymer ?
#
loop_
_entity_poly.entity_id
_entity_poly.type
_entity_poly.pdbx_seq_one_letter_code
_entity_poly.pdbx_strand_id
1 'polypeptide(L)'
;MHEATGEPRYLETARKAAWSTYVSGRFCRSGANQCHGVAGNAELLLQMDRVTGEAIYREWSEDSAELVIWKAHRDGDRVWWDEGDWGTGVRSLSYMVGSSGPASLLLSLHDPAGFPMPFLTPSKRRE
;
A
#
# COMPACT_ATOMS: atom_id res chain seq x y z
N MET A 1 -15.84 3.42 3.75
CA MET A 1 -17.14 3.81 4.36
C MET A 1 -17.52 5.25 4.05
N HIS A 2 -16.61 6.23 4.22
CA HIS A 2 -16.92 7.63 3.92
C HIS A 2 -17.50 7.82 2.50
N GLU A 3 -16.82 7.37 1.44
CA GLU A 3 -17.31 7.51 0.06
C GLU A 3 -18.68 6.86 -0.21
N ALA A 4 -18.98 5.74 0.46
CA ALA A 4 -20.24 5.03 0.27
C ALA A 4 -21.42 5.68 1.00
N THR A 5 -21.17 6.49 2.04
CA THR A 5 -22.21 7.00 2.95
C THR A 5 -22.27 8.52 3.01
N GLY A 6 -21.22 9.22 2.59
CA GLY A 6 -21.05 10.66 2.79
C GLY A 6 -20.81 11.09 4.24
N GLU A 7 -20.80 10.15 5.20
CA GLU A 7 -20.79 10.46 6.62
C GLU A 7 -19.39 10.94 7.09
N PRO A 8 -19.25 12.15 7.65
CA PRO A 8 -17.95 12.74 8.01
C PRO A 8 -17.19 11.94 9.08
N ARG A 9 -17.91 11.29 10.00
CA ARG A 9 -17.31 10.50 11.09
C ARG A 9 -16.37 9.40 10.56
N TYR A 10 -16.68 8.80 9.42
CA TYR A 10 -15.83 7.76 8.84
C TYR A 10 -14.54 8.32 8.27
N LEU A 11 -14.57 9.54 7.73
CA LEU A 11 -13.37 10.21 7.27
C LEU A 11 -12.47 10.59 8.44
N GLU A 12 -13.05 11.09 9.53
CA GLU A 12 -12.29 11.40 10.74
C GLU A 12 -11.60 10.16 11.33
N THR A 13 -12.31 9.03 11.42
CA THR A 13 -11.70 7.75 11.81
C THR A 13 -10.61 7.33 10.84
N ALA A 14 -10.80 7.48 9.53
CA ALA A 14 -9.81 7.13 8.52
C ALA A 14 -8.55 7.99 8.63
N ARG A 15 -8.67 9.29 8.92
CA ARG A 15 -7.51 10.17 9.18
C ARG A 15 -6.69 9.69 10.38
N LYS A 16 -7.34 9.29 11.47
CA LYS A 16 -6.66 8.73 12.66
C LYS A 16 -5.98 7.39 12.36
N ALA A 17 -6.63 6.53 11.58
CA ALA A 17 -6.06 5.27 11.13
C ALA A 17 -4.82 5.50 10.25
N ALA A 18 -4.91 6.41 9.27
CA ALA A 18 -3.79 6.76 8.39
C ALA A 18 -2.57 7.25 9.17
N TRP A 19 -2.77 8.17 10.13
CA TRP A 19 -1.71 8.64 11.01
C TRP A 19 -1.07 7.51 11.81
N SER A 20 -1.88 6.67 12.47
CA SER A 20 -1.39 5.55 13.27
C SER A 20 -0.61 4.55 12.42
N THR A 21 -1.13 4.20 11.25
CA THR A 21 -0.51 3.27 10.31
C THR A 21 0.84 3.79 9.81
N TYR A 22 0.91 5.06 9.44
CA TYR A 22 2.15 5.68 8.98
C TYR A 22 3.22 5.71 10.08
N VAL A 23 2.87 6.24 11.25
CA VAL A 23 3.82 6.35 12.37
C VAL A 23 4.29 4.98 12.83
N SER A 24 3.38 4.02 13.03
CA SER A 24 3.76 2.66 13.44
C SER A 24 4.50 1.89 12.34
N GLY A 25 4.13 2.10 11.07
CA GLY A 25 4.73 1.45 9.91
C GLY A 25 6.21 1.77 9.73
N ARG A 26 6.63 3.01 10.00
CA ARG A 26 8.05 3.42 9.97
C ARG A 26 8.94 2.64 10.94
N PHE A 27 8.40 2.20 12.07
CA PHE A 27 9.14 1.45 13.08
C PHE A 27 8.92 -0.06 13.00
N CYS A 28 7.99 -0.51 12.15
CA CYS A 28 7.63 -1.91 12.07
C CYS A 28 8.67 -2.68 11.27
N ARG A 29 9.16 -3.80 11.84
CA ARG A 29 10.01 -4.75 11.11
C ARG A 29 9.21 -5.66 10.16
N SER A 30 7.92 -5.39 9.94
CA SER A 30 7.06 -6.21 9.09
C SER A 30 7.56 -6.32 7.64
N GLY A 31 7.07 -7.35 6.95
CA GLY A 31 7.42 -7.63 5.57
C GLY A 31 6.98 -6.53 4.62
N ALA A 32 7.38 -6.64 3.36
CA ALA A 32 6.89 -5.72 2.33
C ALA A 32 5.44 -5.99 1.90
N ASN A 33 4.86 -7.13 2.29
CA ASN A 33 3.62 -7.67 1.73
C ASN A 33 2.35 -6.82 1.99
N GLN A 34 1.25 -7.19 1.33
CA GLN A 34 -0.03 -6.46 1.42
C GLN A 34 -0.81 -6.75 2.71
N CYS A 35 -0.75 -7.98 3.21
CA CYS A 35 -1.66 -8.45 4.27
C CYS A 35 -1.41 -7.78 5.62
N HIS A 36 -0.14 -7.64 6.00
CA HIS A 36 0.29 -7.08 7.29
C HIS A 36 1.62 -6.35 7.15
N GLY A 37 2.06 -6.13 5.91
CA GLY A 37 3.31 -5.45 5.59
C GLY A 37 3.12 -4.00 5.18
N VAL A 38 4.25 -3.39 4.86
CA VAL A 38 4.34 -1.96 4.54
C VAL A 38 3.55 -1.62 3.27
N ALA A 39 3.38 -2.55 2.33
CA ALA A 39 2.63 -2.25 1.11
C ALA A 39 1.13 -2.00 1.36
N GLY A 40 0.51 -2.80 2.23
CA GLY A 40 -0.89 -2.60 2.65
C GLY A 40 -1.08 -1.25 3.35
N ASN A 41 -0.13 -0.89 4.20
CA ASN A 41 -0.13 0.40 4.89
C ASN A 41 -0.03 1.57 3.91
N ALA A 42 0.87 1.50 2.93
CA ALA A 42 1.04 2.53 1.92
C ALA A 42 -0.18 2.65 0.99
N GLU A 43 -0.87 1.55 0.70
CA GLU A 43 -2.11 1.56 -0.10
C GLU A 43 -3.24 2.32 0.59
N LEU A 44 -3.39 2.18 1.92
CA LEU A 44 -4.32 2.99 2.70
C LEU A 44 -4.01 4.50 2.58
N LEU A 45 -2.73 4.86 2.62
CA LEU A 45 -2.28 6.25 2.52
C LEU A 45 -2.56 6.82 1.12
N LEU A 46 -2.25 6.06 0.06
CA LEU A 46 -2.56 6.46 -1.31
C LEU A 46 -4.08 6.60 -1.54
N GLN A 47 -4.89 5.77 -0.88
CA GLN A 47 -6.35 5.93 -0.88
C GLN A 47 -6.80 7.21 -0.18
N MET A 48 -6.15 7.59 0.93
CA MET A 48 -6.47 8.84 1.62
C MET A 48 -6.16 10.06 0.76
N ASP A 49 -5.05 10.06 0.02
CA ASP A 49 -4.76 11.07 -1.00
C ASP A 49 -5.89 11.18 -2.02
N ARG A 50 -6.31 10.04 -2.62
CA ARG A 50 -7.42 10.03 -3.58
C ARG A 50 -8.74 10.56 -3.02
N VAL A 51 -9.08 10.19 -1.78
CA VAL A 51 -10.37 10.52 -1.16
C VAL A 51 -10.41 11.96 -0.65
N THR A 52 -9.29 12.50 -0.18
CA THR A 52 -9.23 13.82 0.48
C THR A 52 -8.63 14.91 -0.39
N GLY A 53 -7.76 14.56 -1.35
CA GLY A 53 -6.91 15.48 -2.09
C GLY A 53 -5.78 16.09 -1.26
N GLU A 54 -5.54 15.60 -0.03
CA GLU A 54 -4.49 16.12 0.85
C GLU A 54 -3.14 15.45 0.53
N ALA A 55 -2.22 16.23 -0.06
CA ALA A 55 -0.92 15.74 -0.55
C ALA A 55 -0.05 15.04 0.51
N ILE A 56 -0.24 15.35 1.79
CA ILE A 56 0.51 14.71 2.89
C ILE A 56 0.36 13.18 2.89
N TYR A 57 -0.78 12.65 2.45
CA TYR A 57 -1.01 11.21 2.39
C TYR A 57 -0.25 10.55 1.25
N ARG A 58 -0.09 11.25 0.12
CA ARG A 58 0.78 10.85 -0.99
C ARG A 58 2.22 10.76 -0.50
N GLU A 59 2.71 11.80 0.17
CA GLU A 59 4.07 11.85 0.72
C GLU A 59 4.34 10.70 1.69
N TRP A 60 3.39 10.38 2.58
CA TRP A 60 3.52 9.25 3.51
C TRP A 60 3.47 7.89 2.81
N SER A 61 2.71 7.76 1.74
CA SER A 61 2.68 6.54 0.91
C SER A 61 4.01 6.34 0.18
N GLU A 62 4.57 7.41 -0.39
CA GLU A 62 5.87 7.41 -1.07
C GLU A 62 7.01 7.08 -0.11
N ASP A 63 7.04 7.68 1.08
CA ASP A 63 8.00 7.34 2.12
C ASP A 63 7.89 5.86 2.56
N SER A 64 6.67 5.33 2.69
CA SER A 64 6.46 3.90 2.97
C SER A 64 6.94 3.02 1.81
N ALA A 65 6.81 3.48 0.57
CA ALA A 65 7.28 2.79 -0.62
C ALA A 65 8.81 2.73 -0.70
N GLU A 66 9.53 3.73 -0.18
CA GLU A 66 10.99 3.66 -0.06
C GLU A 66 11.43 2.45 0.78
N LEU A 67 10.71 2.16 1.87
CA LEU A 67 10.97 0.97 2.68
C LEU A 67 10.65 -0.33 1.93
N VAL A 68 9.61 -0.34 1.11
CA VAL A 68 9.31 -1.47 0.20
C VAL A 68 10.47 -1.67 -0.79
N ILE A 69 10.94 -0.60 -1.44
CA ILE A 69 12.07 -0.63 -2.39
C ILE A 69 13.37 -1.10 -1.71
N TRP A 70 13.58 -0.70 -0.45
CA TRP A 70 14.74 -1.11 0.34
C TRP A 70 14.70 -2.61 0.69
N LYS A 71 13.51 -3.17 0.98
CA LYS A 71 13.30 -4.61 1.26
C LYS A 71 13.37 -5.49 0.00
N ALA A 72 13.47 -4.91 -1.19
CA ALA A 72 13.47 -5.64 -2.44
C ALA A 72 14.82 -6.34 -2.68
N HIS A 73 14.77 -7.62 -3.02
CA HIS A 73 15.90 -8.34 -3.58
C HIS A 73 16.05 -8.04 -5.06
N ARG A 74 17.30 -7.98 -5.54
CA ARG A 74 17.62 -7.66 -6.93
C ARG A 74 18.66 -8.65 -7.47
N ASP A 75 18.41 -9.18 -8.65
CA ASP A 75 19.34 -10.02 -9.41
C ASP A 75 19.15 -9.77 -10.91
N GLY A 76 20.05 -8.98 -11.50
CA GLY A 76 19.90 -8.51 -12.89
C GLY A 76 18.62 -7.69 -13.08
N ASP A 77 17.75 -8.16 -13.99
CA ASP A 77 16.44 -7.58 -14.30
C ASP A 77 15.32 -8.05 -13.36
N ARG A 78 15.63 -8.93 -12.40
CA ARG A 78 14.65 -9.51 -11.48
C ARG A 78 14.59 -8.73 -10.18
N VAL A 79 13.36 -8.45 -9.76
CA VAL A 79 13.06 -7.85 -8.45
C VAL A 79 12.01 -8.69 -7.76
N TRP A 80 12.21 -9.02 -6.49
CA TRP A 80 11.23 -9.76 -5.69
C TRP A 80 11.32 -9.38 -4.21
N TRP A 81 10.29 -9.80 -3.47
CA TRP A 81 10.19 -9.68 -2.02
C TRP A 81 9.92 -11.06 -1.43
N ASP A 82 10.47 -11.29 -0.23
CA ASP A 82 10.22 -12.53 0.50
C ASP A 82 8.81 -12.56 1.07
N GLU A 83 8.29 -13.77 1.19
CA GLU A 83 7.05 -14.04 1.91
C GLU A 83 7.27 -13.90 3.42
N GLY A 84 6.39 -13.12 4.07
CA GLY A 84 6.37 -12.92 5.52
C GLY A 84 7.24 -11.77 6.04
N ASP A 85 7.37 -11.69 7.36
CA ASP A 85 7.94 -10.53 8.05
C ASP A 85 9.46 -10.51 8.16
N TRP A 86 10.10 -11.68 8.06
CA TRP A 86 11.49 -11.87 8.50
C TRP A 86 12.46 -12.35 7.43
N GLY A 87 12.18 -12.10 6.15
CA GLY A 87 13.10 -12.51 5.08
C GLY A 87 13.32 -14.02 5.09
N THR A 88 12.22 -14.78 5.13
CA THR A 88 12.23 -16.25 5.22
C THR A 88 12.94 -16.91 4.03
N GLY A 89 13.27 -16.14 2.98
CA GLY A 89 13.79 -16.62 1.71
C GLY A 89 12.74 -17.32 0.85
N VAL A 90 11.50 -17.46 1.35
CA VAL A 90 10.39 -18.06 0.60
C VAL A 90 9.92 -17.07 -0.44
N ARG A 91 9.92 -17.49 -1.71
CA ARG A 91 9.46 -16.67 -2.82
C ARG A 91 8.04 -17.06 -3.19
N SER A 92 7.16 -16.07 -3.22
CA SER A 92 5.76 -16.23 -3.65
C SER A 92 5.38 -15.06 -4.55
N LEU A 93 4.54 -15.34 -5.55
CA LEU A 93 3.93 -14.34 -6.42
C LEU A 93 2.48 -14.04 -5.99
N SER A 94 2.05 -14.53 -4.84
CA SER A 94 0.71 -14.20 -4.34
C SER A 94 0.60 -12.70 -4.05
N TYR A 95 -0.61 -12.16 -4.18
CA TYR A 95 -0.84 -10.74 -3.92
C TYR A 95 -0.67 -10.37 -2.45
N MET A 96 -1.26 -11.17 -1.55
CA MET A 96 -1.36 -10.80 -0.14
C MET A 96 -0.05 -10.93 0.63
N VAL A 97 0.73 -11.97 0.34
CA VAL A 97 1.95 -12.29 1.10
C VAL A 97 3.21 -12.32 0.24
N GLY A 98 3.08 -12.40 -1.08
CA GLY A 98 4.18 -12.47 -2.04
C GLY A 98 4.51 -11.14 -2.72
N SER A 99 5.31 -11.23 -3.77
CA SER A 99 5.89 -10.10 -4.50
C SER A 99 4.88 -9.28 -5.30
N SER A 100 3.70 -9.82 -5.62
CA SER A 100 2.71 -9.11 -6.43
C SER A 100 2.04 -7.94 -5.69
N GLY A 101 1.90 -8.00 -4.37
CA GLY A 101 1.37 -6.88 -3.57
C GLY A 101 2.28 -5.65 -3.60
N PRO A 102 3.56 -5.77 -3.16
CA PRO A 102 4.54 -4.69 -3.24
C PRO A 102 4.69 -4.11 -4.65
N ALA A 103 4.73 -4.98 -5.67
CA ALA A 103 4.79 -4.54 -7.07
C ALA A 103 3.55 -3.74 -7.48
N SER A 104 2.36 -4.20 -7.08
CA SER A 104 1.10 -3.49 -7.37
C SER A 104 1.07 -2.10 -6.74
N LEU A 105 1.55 -1.95 -5.50
CA LEU A 105 1.67 -0.63 -4.87
C LEU A 105 2.58 0.30 -5.68
N LEU A 106 3.78 -0.15 -6.04
CA LEU A 106 4.75 0.67 -6.77
C LEU A 106 4.21 1.11 -8.13
N LEU A 107 3.51 0.22 -8.83
CA LEU A 107 2.82 0.53 -10.08
C LEU A 107 1.68 1.53 -9.86
N SER A 108 0.89 1.37 -8.79
CA SER A 108 -0.21 2.28 -8.45
C SER A 108 0.31 3.69 -8.09
N LEU A 109 1.48 3.80 -7.46
CA LEU A 109 2.12 5.08 -7.18
C LEU A 109 2.64 5.75 -8.46
N HIS A 110 3.23 4.98 -9.36
CA HIS A 110 3.78 5.49 -10.62
C HIS A 110 2.69 5.91 -11.61
N ASP A 111 1.68 5.05 -11.81
CA ASP A 111 0.56 5.27 -12.71
C ASP A 111 -0.75 4.79 -12.06
N PRO A 112 -1.39 5.62 -11.22
CA PRO A 112 -2.65 5.29 -10.57
C PRO A 112 -3.81 5.01 -11.54
N ALA A 113 -3.74 5.54 -12.76
CA ALA A 113 -4.79 5.38 -13.76
C ALA A 113 -4.70 4.02 -14.48
N GLY A 114 -3.48 3.58 -14.80
CA GLY A 114 -3.21 2.27 -15.38
C GLY A 114 -3.26 1.14 -14.35
N PHE A 115 -2.93 1.42 -13.09
CA PHE A 115 -2.85 0.45 -12.00
C PHE A 115 -3.68 0.90 -10.79
N PRO A 116 -5.00 0.66 -10.81
CA PRO A 116 -5.87 0.98 -9.69
C PRO A 116 -5.65 0.01 -8.52
N MET A 117 -5.78 0.52 -7.28
CA MET A 117 -5.66 -0.26 -6.04
C MET A 117 -6.80 -1.30 -5.93
N PRO A 118 -6.52 -2.61 -6.08
CA PRO A 118 -7.52 -3.65 -6.33
C PRO A 118 -8.64 -3.74 -5.28
N PHE A 119 -8.36 -3.38 -4.03
CA PHE A 119 -9.31 -3.47 -2.93
C PHE A 119 -9.92 -2.13 -2.49
N LEU A 120 -9.34 -1.01 -2.93
CA LEU A 120 -9.72 0.32 -2.44
C LEU A 120 -10.31 1.22 -3.51
N THR A 121 -10.02 0.95 -4.78
CA THR A 121 -10.70 1.64 -5.88
C THR A 121 -11.90 0.83 -6.35
N PRO A 122 -13.11 1.42 -6.37
CA PRO A 122 -14.27 0.74 -6.94
C PRO A 122 -13.98 0.38 -8.39
N SER A 123 -14.22 -0.87 -8.79
CA SER A 123 -14.22 -1.21 -10.21
C SER A 123 -15.26 -0.32 -10.90
N LYS A 124 -14.88 0.39 -11.97
CA LYS A 124 -15.86 1.03 -12.84
C LYS A 124 -16.88 -0.06 -13.20
N ARG A 125 -18.17 0.13 -12.85
CA ARG A 125 -19.23 -0.73 -13.37
C ARG A 125 -19.06 -0.71 -14.88
N ARG A 126 -18.88 -1.88 -15.50
CA ARG A 126 -19.04 -2.00 -16.94
C ARG A 126 -20.53 -1.74 -17.19
N GLU A 127 -20.83 -0.63 -17.85
CA GLU A 127 -22.15 -0.35 -18.42
C GLU A 127 -22.42 -1.30 -19.59
#